data_AF-A0A482ZSK7-F1
#
_entry.id   AF-A0A482ZSK7-F1
#
_cell.length_a   1.000
_cell.length_b   1.000
_cell.length_c   1.000
_cell.angle_alpha   90.00
_cell.angle_beta   90.00
_cell.angle_gamma   90.00
#
_symmetry.space_group_name_H-M   'P 1'
#
loop_
_entity.id
_entity.type
_entity.pdbx_description
1 polymer ?
#
loop_
_entity_poly.entity_id
_entity_poly.type
_entity_poly.pdbx_seq_one_letter_code
_entity_poly.pdbx_strand_id
1 'polypeptide(L)' 'MVEPVFGNLESNKNLKRFNLRGLKKVNIQWKLFCLIQNIEKLTNYGKLPALS' A
#
# COMPACT_ATOMS: atom_id res chain seq x y z
N MET A 1 1.37 -14.13 -7.53
CA MET A 1 0.97 -14.20 -6.12
C MET A 1 0.50 -12.83 -5.68
N VAL A 2 -0.74 -12.70 -5.20
CA VAL A 2 -1.20 -11.45 -4.57
C VAL A 2 -0.73 -11.50 -3.12
N GLU A 3 0.16 -10.59 -2.73
CA GLU A 3 0.52 -10.46 -1.32
C GLU A 3 -0.74 -10.15 -0.50
N PRO A 4 -0.86 -10.65 0.75
CA PRO A 4 -1.95 -10.27 1.61
C PRO A 4 -1.89 -8.75 1.81
N VAL A 5 -2.81 -8.01 1.18
CA VAL A 5 -2.87 -6.53 1.18
C VAL A 5 -2.80 -6.00 2.61
N PHE A 6 -3.41 -6.71 3.55
CA PHE A 6 -3.33 -6.42 4.99
C PHE A 6 -1.94 -6.66 5.60
N GLY A 7 -1.26 -7.77 5.27
CA GLY A 7 0.07 -8.09 5.80
C GLY A 7 1.13 -7.08 5.34
N ASN A 8 1.02 -6.58 4.11
CA ASN A 8 1.94 -5.56 3.58
C ASN A 8 1.67 -4.16 4.18
N LEU A 9 0.41 -3.85 4.47
CA LEU A 9 0.04 -2.60 5.16
C LEU A 9 0.52 -2.58 6.61
N GLU A 10 0.39 -3.69 7.31
CA GLU A 10 0.81 -3.79 8.71
C GLU A 10 2.34 -3.85 8.86
N SER A 11 3.00 -4.69 8.05
CA SER A 11 4.44 -4.96 8.18
C SER A 11 5.33 -3.92 7.50
N ASN A 12 5.00 -3.48 6.28
CA ASN A 12 5.84 -2.55 5.52
C ASN A 12 5.37 -1.08 5.65
N LYS A 13 4.10 -0.86 5.96
CA LYS A 13 3.50 0.49 6.02
C LYS A 13 3.08 0.91 7.43
N ASN A 14 3.37 0.10 8.46
CA ASN A 14 3.10 0.35 9.87
C ASN A 14 1.65 0.74 10.19
N LEU A 15 0.68 0.33 9.36
CA LEU A 15 -0.73 0.62 9.56
C LEU A 15 -1.37 -0.42 10.49
N LYS A 16 -0.94 -0.48 11.76
CA LYS A 16 -1.51 -1.40 12.76
C LYS A 16 -2.93 -1.02 13.19
N ARG A 17 -3.30 0.26 13.04
CA ARG A 17 -4.63 0.80 13.38
C ARG A 17 -4.91 2.09 12.61
N PHE A 18 -6.16 2.30 12.19
CA PHE A 18 -6.58 3.62 11.70
C PHE A 18 -6.56 4.63 12.86
N ASN A 19 -5.68 5.62 12.77
CA ASN A 19 -5.57 6.70 13.76
C ASN A 19 -6.70 7.74 13.62
N LEU A 20 -7.37 7.77 12.47
CA LEU A 20 -8.49 8.67 12.24
C LEU A 20 -9.82 8.06 12.69
N ARG A 21 -10.68 8.88 13.31
CA ARG A 21 -12.05 8.49 13.72
C ARG A 21 -13.08 8.99 12.70
N GLY A 22 -14.03 8.12 12.36
CA GLY A 22 -15.12 8.39 11.41
C GLY A 22 -14.86 7.80 10.02
N LEU A 23 -15.91 7.20 9.44
CA LEU A 23 -15.85 6.41 8.20
C LEU A 23 -15.20 7.16 7.03
N LYS A 24 -15.53 8.44 6.87
CA LYS A 24 -14.97 9.29 5.81
C LYS A 24 -13.45 9.44 5.91
N LYS A 25 -12.93 9.67 7.12
CA LYS A 25 -11.49 9.86 7.35
C LYS A 25 -10.72 8.56 7.22
N VAL A 26 -11.28 7.45 7.74
CA VAL A 26 -10.72 6.10 7.58
C VAL A 26 -10.64 5.69 6.11
N ASN A 27 -11.69 5.98 5.32
CA ASN A 27 -11.71 5.67 3.89
C ASN A 27 -10.65 6.48 3.10
N ILE A 28 -10.45 7.75 3.45
CA ILE A 28 -9.37 8.57 2.85
C ILE A 28 -8.01 7.97 3.20
N GLN A 29 -7.78 7.60 4.46
CA GLN A 29 -6.55 6.96 4.90
C GLN A 29 -6.29 5.67 4.10
N TRP A 30 -7.29 4.79 4.00
CA TRP A 30 -7.20 3.56 3.21
C TRP A 30 -6.82 3.81 1.74
N LYS A 31 -7.48 4.77 1.08
CA LYS A 31 -7.20 5.11 -0.33
C LYS A 31 -5.77 5.64 -0.53
N LEU A 32 -5.26 6.46 0.39
CA LEU A 32 -3.89 6.96 0.34
C LEU A 32 -2.87 5.81 0.45
N PHE A 33 -3.10 4.85 1.35
CA PHE A 33 -2.25 3.68 1.47
C PHE A 33 -2.26 2.80 0.22
N CYS A 34 -3.44 2.57 -0.39
CA CYS A 34 -3.54 1.87 -1.67
C CYS A 34 -2.79 2.59 -2.79
N LEU A 35 -2.82 3.93 -2.81
CA LEU A 35 -2.13 4.73 -3.82
C LEU A 35 -0.61 4.60 -3.70
N ILE A 36 -0.08 4.62 -2.48
CA ILE A 36 1.36 4.38 -2.23
C ILE A 36 1.75 2.98 -2.71
N GLN A 37 0.95 1.94 -2.40
CA GLN A 37 1.24 0.58 -2.87
C GLN A 37 1.21 0.46 -4.40
N ASN A 38 0.29 1.15 -5.07
CA ASN A 38 0.23 1.15 -6.52
C ASN A 38 1.46 1.83 -7.13
N ILE A 39 1.95 2.93 -6.55
CA ILE A 39 3.18 3.59 -6.98
C ILE A 39 4.39 2.67 -6.75
N GLU A 40 4.51 2.04 -5.59
CA GLU A 40 5.60 1.08 -5.34
C GLU A 40 5.57 -0.09 -6.30
N LYS A 41 4.39 -0.61 -6.62
CA LYS A 41 4.25 -1.62 -7.67
C LYS A 41 4.77 -1.09 -9.00
N LEU A 42 4.33 0.10 -9.44
CA LEU A 42 4.80 0.71 -10.69
C LEU A 42 6.32 0.94 -10.72
N THR A 43 6.90 1.43 -9.62
CA THR A 43 8.35 1.63 -9.50
C THR A 43 9.12 0.31 -9.50
N ASN A 44 8.59 -0.74 -8.84
CA ASN A 44 9.19 -2.08 -8.87
C ASN A 44 9.02 -2.77 -10.23
N TYR A 45 7.90 -2.56 -10.93
CA TYR A 45 7.71 -3.04 -12.30
C TYR A 45 8.62 -2.30 -13.29
N GLY A 46 8.87 -1.00 -13.10
CA GLY A 46 9.88 -0.25 -13.85
C GLY A 46 11.33 -0.65 -13.52
N LYS A 47 11.54 -1.32 -12.38
CA LYS A 47 12.79 -1.96 -11.95
C LYS A 47 12.84 -3.45 -12.29
N LEU A 48 11.86 -4.00 -13.02
CA LEU A 48 12.09 -5.27 -13.71
C LEU A 48 13.36 -5.07 -14.54
N PRO A 49 14.37 -5.94 -14.37
CA PRO A 49 15.61 -5.77 -15.09
C PRO A 49 15.26 -5.66 -16.56
N ALA A 50 15.71 -4.58 -17.19
CA ALA A 50 16.09 -4.69 -18.59
C ALA A 50 17.02 -5.91 -18.64
N LEU A 51 16.45 -7.07 -18.97
CA LEU A 51 17.17 -8.30 -19.19
C LEU A 51 17.89 -8.15 -20.53
N SER A 52 19.14 -8.60 -20.51
CA SER A 52 20.12 -8.76 -21.59
C SER A 52 20.73 -7.49 -22.17
#